data_AF-A0A258LE52-F1
#
_entry.id   AF-A0A258LE52-F1
#
_cell.length_a   1.000
_cell.length_b   1.000
_cell.length_c   1.000
_cell.angle_alpha   90.00
_cell.angle_beta   90.00
_cell.angle_gamma   90.00
#
_symmetry.space_group_name_H-M   'P 1'
#
loop_
_entity.id
_entity.type
_entity.pdbx_description
1 polymer ?
#
loop_
_entity_poly.entity_id
_entity_poly.type
_entity_poly.pdbx_seq_one_letter_code
_entity_poly.pdbx_strand_id
1 'polypeptide(L)'
;MNAQAKVPPAFSYTPMFPQGDDTTPYRKLDIAGVSTIEVDGRTVLKIAPEALSALAFEAFHEVSHLLRPAHLQQLANILKDP
;
A
#
# COMPACT_ATOMS: atom_id res chain seq x y z
N MET A 1 29.17 48.88 9.66
CA MET A 1 29.33 47.46 9.31
C MET A 1 28.04 46.75 9.71
N ASN A 2 27.09 46.59 8.79
CA ASN A 2 25.85 45.84 9.06
C ASN A 2 25.78 44.69 8.07
N ALA A 3 26.08 43.48 8.52
CA ALA A 3 25.88 42.27 7.72
C ALA A 3 24.37 42.01 7.62
N GLN A 4 23.84 41.90 6.41
CA GLN A 4 22.45 41.54 6.18
C GLN A 4 22.21 40.11 6.66
N ALA A 5 21.24 39.94 7.57
CA ALA A 5 20.83 38.62 8.05
C ALA A 5 20.12 37.85 6.92
N LYS A 6 20.59 36.63 6.64
CA LYS A 6 20.03 35.75 5.62
C LYS A 6 18.70 35.18 6.14
N VAL A 7 17.59 35.59 5.55
CA VAL A 7 16.26 35.05 5.89
C VAL A 7 16.20 33.56 5.49
N PRO A 8 15.82 32.65 6.39
CA PRO A 8 15.68 31.24 6.05
C PRO A 8 14.56 31.05 5.02
N PRO A 9 14.66 30.02 4.16
CA PRO A 9 13.63 29.72 3.18
C PRO A 9 12.29 29.42 3.86
N ALA A 10 11.19 29.64 3.11
CA ALA A 10 9.85 29.27 3.56
C ALA A 10 9.77 27.77 3.86
N PHE A 11 8.94 27.40 4.84
CA PHE A 11 8.72 26.00 5.20
C PHE A 11 8.20 25.20 4.00
N SER A 12 8.89 24.11 3.67
CA SER A 12 8.47 23.12 2.68
C SER A 12 8.29 21.79 3.38
N TYR A 13 7.05 21.31 3.43
CA TYR A 13 6.77 19.97 3.96
C TYR A 13 7.21 18.91 2.96
N THR A 14 7.93 17.90 3.45
CA THR A 14 8.26 16.68 2.71
C THR A 14 7.95 15.49 3.62
N PRO A 15 7.22 14.46 3.15
CA PRO A 15 6.99 13.27 3.94
C PRO A 15 8.30 12.52 4.17
N MET A 16 8.47 11.94 5.36
CA MET A 16 9.66 11.15 5.70
C MET A 16 9.81 9.92 4.79
N PHE A 17 8.69 9.35 4.34
CA PHE A 17 8.64 8.16 3.50
C PHE A 17 7.77 8.44 2.27
N PRO A 18 8.34 8.99 1.17
CA PRO A 18 7.61 9.13 -0.08
C PRO A 18 7.26 7.74 -0.62
N GLN A 19 6.03 7.58 -1.10
CA GLN A 19 5.58 6.34 -1.72
C GLN A 19 6.14 6.24 -3.14
N GLY A 20 6.63 5.05 -3.50
CA GLY A 20 6.99 4.73 -4.88
C GLY A 20 5.82 4.12 -5.66
N ASP A 21 6.09 3.73 -6.90
CA ASP A 21 5.09 3.09 -7.75
C ASP A 21 4.64 1.74 -7.18
N ASP A 22 3.32 1.51 -7.17
CA ASP A 22 2.77 0.20 -6.84
C ASP A 22 2.70 -0.67 -8.10
N THR A 23 3.60 -1.65 -8.17
CA THR A 23 3.69 -2.64 -9.26
C THR A 23 3.07 -3.97 -8.87
N THR A 24 2.41 -4.05 -7.71
CA THR A 24 1.85 -5.29 -7.19
C THR A 24 0.60 -5.67 -8.00
N PRO A 25 0.53 -6.89 -8.56
CA PRO A 25 -0.70 -7.36 -9.18
C PRO A 25 -1.75 -7.69 -8.09
N TYR A 26 -2.99 -7.23 -8.29
CA TYR A 26 -4.11 -7.50 -7.38
C TYR A 26 -5.19 -8.35 -8.03
N ARG A 27 -5.79 -9.23 -7.23
CA ARG A 27 -7.03 -9.93 -7.57
C ARG A 27 -8.16 -9.34 -6.73
N LYS A 28 -9.30 -9.05 -7.36
CA LYS A 28 -10.51 -8.66 -6.64
C LYS A 28 -11.10 -9.88 -5.94
N LEU A 29 -11.32 -9.77 -4.63
CA LEU A 29 -12.06 -10.75 -3.85
C LEU A 29 -13.56 -10.45 -3.93
N ASP A 30 -14.38 -11.50 -3.97
CA ASP A 30 -15.84 -11.36 -3.92
C ASP A 30 -16.31 -11.23 -2.47
N ILE A 31 -16.04 -10.07 -1.88
CA ILE A 31 -16.36 -9.74 -0.49
C ILE A 31 -17.34 -8.57 -0.48
N ALA A 32 -18.47 -8.76 0.21
CA ALA A 32 -19.48 -7.72 0.41
C ALA A 32 -19.07 -6.72 1.51
N GLY A 33 -19.88 -5.67 1.71
CA GLY A 33 -19.70 -4.73 2.82
C GLY A 33 -18.90 -3.47 2.49
N VAL A 34 -18.58 -3.23 1.22
CA VAL A 34 -17.98 -1.97 0.76
C VAL A 34 -19.03 -1.14 0.03
N SER A 35 -19.20 0.11 0.43
CA SER A 35 -20.15 1.06 -0.16
C SER A 35 -19.65 2.50 0.00
N THR A 36 -20.33 3.46 -0.61
CA THR A 36 -20.03 4.88 -0.47
C THR A 36 -21.19 5.63 0.17
N ILE A 37 -20.89 6.64 0.97
CA ILE A 37 -21.86 7.60 1.53
C ILE A 37 -21.39 9.03 1.23
N GLU A 38 -22.30 9.99 1.26
CA GLU A 38 -21.98 11.42 1.13
C GLU A 38 -22.03 12.11 2.50
N VAL A 39 -20.98 12.88 2.83
CA VAL A 39 -20.88 13.65 4.06
C VAL A 39 -20.32 15.03 3.72
N ASP A 40 -21.10 16.08 3.94
CA ASP A 40 -20.75 17.48 3.63
C ASP A 40 -20.22 17.68 2.19
N GLY A 41 -20.84 17.01 1.22
CA GLY A 41 -20.46 17.06 -0.20
C GLY A 41 -19.17 16.29 -0.54
N ARG A 42 -18.71 15.42 0.36
CA ARG A 42 -17.58 14.52 0.13
C ARG A 42 -18.03 13.06 0.16
N THR A 43 -17.57 12.30 -0.83
CA THR A 43 -17.74 10.85 -0.85
C THR A 43 -16.83 10.18 0.17
N VAL A 44 -17.40 9.37 1.05
CA VAL A 44 -16.71 8.59 2.08
C VAL A 44 -16.92 7.11 1.80
N LEU A 45 -15.84 6.33 1.83
CA LEU A 45 -15.89 4.87 1.73
C LEU A 45 -16.34 4.27 3.07
N LYS A 46 -17.46 3.57 3.07
CA LYS A 46 -17.98 2.84 4.23
C LYS A 46 -17.67 1.35 4.08
N ILE A 47 -16.97 0.80 5.06
CA ILE A 47 -16.55 -0.60 5.09
C ILE A 47 -17.17 -1.28 6.30
N ALA A 48 -17.87 -2.39 6.07
CA ALA A 48 -18.40 -3.24 7.13
C ALA A 48 -17.24 -4.01 7.82
N PRO A 49 -17.25 -4.17 9.15
CA PRO A 49 -16.20 -4.90 9.86
C PRO A 49 -15.96 -6.33 9.33
N GLU A 50 -17.02 -7.01 8.89
CA GLU A 50 -16.98 -8.38 8.37
C GLU A 50 -16.15 -8.46 7.09
N ALA A 51 -16.11 -7.39 6.28
CA ALA A 51 -15.28 -7.32 5.08
C ALA A 51 -13.79 -7.39 5.41
N LEU A 52 -13.37 -6.76 6.52
CA LEU A 52 -11.99 -6.78 7.00
C LEU A 52 -11.60 -8.18 7.50
N SER A 53 -12.51 -8.82 8.24
CA SER A 53 -12.32 -10.21 8.70
C SER A 53 -12.19 -11.19 7.54
N ALA A 54 -13.05 -11.07 6.51
CA ALA A 54 -13.00 -11.90 5.31
C ALA A 54 -11.72 -11.68 4.50
N LEU A 55 -11.30 -10.42 4.34
CA LEU A 55 -10.03 -10.08 3.67
C LEU A 55 -8.83 -10.69 4.41
N ALA A 56 -8.79 -10.55 5.74
CA ALA A 56 -7.72 -11.11 6.53
C ALA A 56 -7.69 -12.64 6.44
N PHE A 57 -8.85 -13.31 6.50
CA PHE A 57 -8.95 -14.75 6.38
C PHE A 57 -8.36 -15.26 5.05
N GLU A 58 -8.77 -14.68 3.93
CA GLU A 58 -8.22 -15.04 2.60
C GLU A 58 -6.71 -14.79 2.53
N ALA A 59 -6.26 -13.62 3.01
CA ALA A 59 -4.84 -13.26 2.99
C ALA A 59 -3.98 -14.25 3.81
N PHE A 60 -4.45 -14.66 4.99
CA PHE A 60 -3.74 -15.64 5.82
C PHE A 60 -3.73 -17.04 5.21
N HIS A 61 -4.80 -17.44 4.53
CA HIS A 61 -4.81 -18.69 3.77
C HIS A 61 -3.79 -18.64 2.62
N GLU A 62 -3.81 -17.57 1.80
CA GLU A 62 -2.91 -17.46 0.65
C GLU A 62 -1.44 -17.37 1.07
N VAL A 63 -1.09 -16.55 2.06
CA VAL A 63 0.32 -16.41 2.50
C VAL A 63 0.89 -17.69 3.12
N SER A 64 0.03 -18.56 3.67
CA SER A 64 0.45 -19.84 4.25
C SER A 64 0.79 -20.90 3.20
N HIS A 65 0.30 -20.73 1.97
CA HIS A 65 0.40 -21.76 0.92
C HIS A 65 1.07 -21.27 -0.36
N LEU A 66 1.11 -19.95 -0.59
CA LEU A 66 1.62 -19.34 -1.82
C LEU A 66 2.79 -18.41 -1.52
N LEU A 67 3.64 -18.23 -2.54
CA LEU A 67 4.79 -17.33 -2.50
C LEU A 67 4.73 -16.38 -3.69
N ARG A 68 5.33 -15.20 -3.54
CA ARG A 68 5.43 -14.24 -4.64
C ARG A 68 6.29 -14.83 -5.78
N PRO A 69 5.93 -14.59 -7.07
CA PRO A 69 6.70 -15.10 -8.20
C PRO A 69 8.18 -14.68 -8.17
N ALA A 70 8.47 -13.44 -7.75
CA ALA A 70 9.84 -12.94 -7.64
C ALA A 70 10.69 -13.77 -6.67
N HIS A 71 10.12 -14.24 -5.55
CA HIS A 71 10.82 -15.08 -4.60
C HIS A 71 11.10 -16.48 -5.18
N LEU A 72 10.09 -17.10 -5.81
CA LEU A 72 10.25 -18.40 -6.46
C LEU A 72 11.27 -18.34 -7.61
N GLN A 73 11.31 -17.23 -8.35
CA GLN A 73 12.30 -17.00 -9.40
C GLN A 73 13.72 -16.94 -8.85
N GLN A 74 13.93 -16.33 -7.67
CA GLN A 74 15.24 -16.33 -7.02
C GLN A 74 15.70 -17.75 -6.70
N LEU A 75 14.82 -18.60 -6.12
CA LEU A 75 15.15 -20.00 -5.83
C LEU A 75 15.46 -20.79 -7.11
N ALA A 76 14.67 -20.60 -8.16
CA ALA A 76 14.88 -21.25 -9.45
C ALA A 76 16.21 -20.85 -10.12
N ASN A 77 16.66 -19.61 -9.92
CA ASN A 77 17.93 -19.13 -10.46
C ASN A 77 19.13 -19.82 -9.80
N ILE A 78 19.07 -20.09 -8.49
CA ILE A 78 20.15 -20.79 -7.76
C ILE A 78 20.42 -22.16 -8.40
N LEU A 79 19.37 -22.91 -8.78
CA LEU A 79 19.51 -24.23 -9.40
C LEU A 79 20.07 -24.19 -10.83
N LYS A 80 20.07 -23.01 -11.47
CA LYS A 80 20.54 -22.80 -12.85
C LYS A 80 21.93 -22.16 -12.92
N ASP A 81 22.49 -21.79 -11.77
CA ASP A 81 23.82 -21.20 -11.66
C ASP A 81 24.88 -22.30 -11.89
N PRO A 82 25.76 -22.19 -12.92
CA PRO A 82 26.70 -23.24 -13.33
C PRO A 82 27.84 -23.53 -12.34
#